data_AF-A0A535UF94-F1
#
_entry.id   AF-A0A535UF94-F1
#
_cell.length_a   1.000
_cell.length_b   1.000
_cell.length_c   1.000
_cell.angle_alpha   90.00
_cell.angle_beta   90.00
_cell.angle_gamma   90.00
#
_symmetry.space_group_name_H-M   'P 1'
#
loop_
_entity.id
_entity.type
_entity.pdbx_description
1 polymer ?
#
loop_
_entity_poly.entity_id
_entity_poly.type
_entity_poly.pdbx_seq_one_letter_code
_entity_poly.pdbx_strand_id
1 'polypeptide(L)'
;MKDRTSDHLPVPTVEQEEHAPGGSLEQLQKVSADKEKLAANIISWVLRGGVILSASIILIGFLMLPLRPGGLSVQRFLSFPQTLGQVWAGLLTLHPQAIITLGLLLLIATPIMRVAVSIVVFALEGDRRFVVITVLVLAILLLSNFLPGTIGANASHSSIQHLHFSLLTVLLIFAGSIVAGMLGSLVGLGGGVLIVPLLTLAFGLPIYFAIGASIISVIATSSGAAAAYVRDRLTNLRVGMFLEIATTTGAITGAFLAGLLAPNLLFVLFGVILLISVLPLMRKIGEELPQGVKNDRLANWLLLSGSYPDQHLGREVSYQVTRTPPGLAMMYVAGIISGLLGIGSGTFKVLAMDTVMRLPMKVSTTTSNFMIGVTAAASAGIYFSRGDVPPLVAAPVALGVLLGAFLGTRLLTHLSNKVLRLIFIPVMILIALEMMLRGLGIAPI
;
A
#
# COMPACT_ATOMS: atom_id res chain seq x y z
N MET A 1 -77.72 43.05 22.73
CA MET A 1 -78.64 42.22 21.93
C MET A 1 -78.33 42.46 20.46
N LYS A 2 -77.72 41.44 19.84
CA LYS A 2 -77.40 41.23 18.41
C LYS A 2 -76.47 42.19 17.65
N ASP A 3 -75.24 41.70 17.58
CA ASP A 3 -74.11 41.98 16.71
C ASP A 3 -74.41 41.59 15.24
N ARG A 4 -73.85 42.32 14.27
CA ARG A 4 -73.92 42.04 12.82
C ARG A 4 -72.58 41.47 12.37
N THR A 5 -72.51 40.14 12.22
CA THR A 5 -71.36 39.43 11.68
C THR A 5 -71.34 39.45 10.15
N SER A 6 -70.12 39.67 9.66
CA SER A 6 -69.60 39.71 8.30
C SER A 6 -69.81 38.45 7.47
N ASP A 7 -69.91 38.65 6.16
CA ASP A 7 -69.83 37.64 5.10
C ASP A 7 -68.64 36.68 5.26
N HIS A 8 -68.93 35.38 5.34
CA HIS A 8 -67.95 34.31 5.16
C HIS A 8 -68.10 33.72 3.76
N LEU A 9 -67.15 34.02 2.88
CA LEU A 9 -66.89 33.25 1.66
C LEU A 9 -66.43 31.83 2.04
N PRO A 10 -66.80 30.78 1.28
CA PRO A 10 -66.35 29.43 1.57
C PRO A 10 -64.86 29.28 1.28
N VAL A 11 -64.09 28.87 2.29
CA VAL A 11 -62.70 28.43 2.15
C VAL A 11 -62.71 27.12 1.34
N PRO A 12 -61.91 26.97 0.27
CA PRO A 12 -61.77 25.70 -0.41
C PRO A 12 -61.12 24.72 0.57
N THR A 13 -61.80 23.61 0.83
CA THR A 13 -61.22 22.42 1.48
C THR A 13 -59.96 22.04 0.74
N VAL A 14 -58.82 22.07 1.45
CA VAL A 14 -57.57 21.43 1.02
C VAL A 14 -57.88 19.94 0.94
N GLU A 15 -58.28 19.49 -0.25
CA GLU A 15 -58.25 18.08 -0.57
C GLU A 15 -56.83 17.57 -0.36
N GLN A 16 -56.77 16.44 0.32
CA GLN A 16 -55.56 15.71 0.64
C GLN A 16 -54.74 15.48 -0.63
N GLU A 17 -53.56 16.09 -0.71
CA GLU A 17 -52.47 15.60 -1.55
C GLU A 17 -51.99 14.26 -0.95
N GLU A 18 -52.74 13.20 -1.22
CA GLU A 18 -52.32 11.84 -1.03
C GLU A 18 -51.52 11.40 -2.27
N HIS A 19 -50.26 10.99 -2.03
CA HIS A 19 -49.37 10.24 -2.93
C HIS A 19 -48.64 11.00 -4.06
N ALA A 20 -47.63 11.79 -3.69
CA ALA A 20 -46.41 11.93 -4.51
C ALA A 20 -45.41 10.79 -4.16
N PRO A 21 -44.72 10.17 -5.14
CA PRO A 21 -43.98 8.93 -4.93
C PRO A 21 -42.63 9.18 -4.24
N GLY A 22 -42.63 9.20 -2.91
CA GLY A 22 -41.42 9.17 -2.07
C GLY A 22 -40.52 7.95 -2.30
N GLY A 23 -41.02 6.91 -2.97
CA GLY A 23 -40.26 5.68 -3.28
C GLY A 23 -39.14 5.84 -4.31
N SER A 24 -39.19 6.83 -5.20
CA SER A 24 -38.23 6.93 -6.32
C SER A 24 -36.82 7.36 -5.88
N LEU A 25 -36.70 8.36 -5.01
CA LEU A 25 -35.42 8.85 -4.51
C LEU A 25 -34.78 7.89 -3.50
N GLU A 26 -35.57 7.30 -2.60
CA GLU A 26 -35.10 6.28 -1.66
C GLU A 26 -34.63 5.02 -2.40
N GLN A 27 -35.35 4.57 -3.43
CA GLN A 27 -34.93 3.45 -4.27
C GLN A 27 -33.63 3.75 -5.01
N LEU A 28 -33.47 4.95 -5.58
CA LEU A 28 -32.24 5.35 -6.26
C LEU A 28 -31.03 5.40 -5.31
N GLN A 29 -31.22 5.95 -4.11
CA GLN A 29 -30.18 5.99 -3.07
C GLN A 29 -29.79 4.58 -2.59
N LYS A 30 -30.79 3.71 -2.39
CA LYS A 30 -30.56 2.32 -1.99
C LYS A 30 -29.80 1.52 -3.04
N VAL A 31 -30.19 1.64 -4.32
CA VAL A 31 -29.50 1.00 -5.44
C VAL A 31 -28.05 1.48 -5.55
N SER A 32 -27.80 2.78 -5.37
CA SER A 32 -26.44 3.33 -5.37
C SER A 32 -25.59 2.77 -4.21
N ALA A 33 -26.15 2.72 -3.01
CA ALA A 33 -25.46 2.19 -1.84
C ALA A 33 -25.16 0.69 -1.96
N ASP A 34 -26.06 -0.08 -2.57
CA ASP A 34 -25.87 -1.52 -2.78
C ASP A 34 -24.81 -1.81 -3.85
N LYS A 35 -24.74 -0.99 -4.92
CA LYS A 35 -23.64 -1.06 -5.90
C LYS A 35 -22.28 -0.80 -5.25
N GLU A 36 -22.18 0.23 -4.40
CA GLU A 36 -20.94 0.58 -3.70
C GLU A 36 -20.48 -0.55 -2.75
N LYS A 37 -21.42 -1.14 -1.98
CA LYS A 37 -21.13 -2.32 -1.14
C LYS A 37 -20.62 -3.50 -1.97
N LEU A 38 -21.28 -3.80 -3.08
CA LEU A 38 -20.90 -4.90 -3.96
C LEU A 38 -19.49 -4.68 -4.51
N ALA A 39 -19.20 -3.47 -5.00
CA ALA A 39 -17.87 -3.09 -5.47
C ALA A 39 -16.78 -3.27 -4.39
N ALA A 40 -17.02 -2.74 -3.19
CA ALA A 40 -16.11 -2.87 -2.05
C ALA A 40 -15.85 -4.34 -1.69
N ASN A 41 -16.89 -5.18 -1.70
CA ASN A 41 -16.79 -6.60 -1.40
C ASN A 41 -15.96 -7.34 -2.46
N ILE A 42 -16.21 -7.10 -3.75
CA ILE A 42 -15.46 -7.75 -4.84
C ILE A 42 -13.96 -7.39 -4.73
N ILE A 43 -13.65 -6.10 -4.55
CA ILE A 43 -12.27 -5.63 -4.41
C ILE A 43 -11.59 -6.26 -3.19
N SER A 44 -12.30 -6.35 -2.06
CA SER A 44 -11.81 -7.01 -0.84
C SER A 44 -11.51 -8.49 -1.06
N TRP A 45 -12.40 -9.20 -1.76
CA TRP A 45 -12.23 -10.63 -2.07
C TRP A 45 -11.02 -10.89 -2.96
N VAL A 46 -10.82 -10.07 -4.01
CA VAL A 46 -9.66 -10.18 -4.90
C VAL A 46 -8.36 -9.99 -4.13
N LEU A 47 -8.30 -8.98 -3.25
CA LEU A 47 -7.13 -8.74 -2.41
C LEU A 47 -6.86 -9.89 -1.44
N ARG A 48 -7.86 -10.36 -0.69
CA ARG A 48 -7.68 -11.46 0.28
C ARG A 48 -7.32 -12.78 -0.41
N GLY A 49 -8.06 -13.12 -1.46
CA GLY A 49 -7.84 -14.34 -2.22
C GLY A 49 -6.44 -14.37 -2.84
N GLY A 50 -6.02 -13.27 -3.46
CA GLY A 50 -4.67 -13.15 -4.04
C GLY A 50 -3.57 -13.26 -3.00
N VAL A 51 -3.70 -12.60 -1.84
CA VAL A 51 -2.72 -12.70 -0.74
C VAL A 51 -2.64 -14.13 -0.18
N ILE A 52 -3.78 -14.77 0.10
CA ILE A 52 -3.82 -16.13 0.66
C ILE A 52 -3.21 -17.12 -0.33
N LEU A 53 -3.64 -17.08 -1.60
CA LEU A 53 -3.12 -17.94 -2.65
C LEU A 53 -1.59 -17.79 -2.80
N SER A 54 -1.11 -16.55 -2.84
CA SER A 54 0.31 -16.25 -2.96
C SER A 54 1.09 -16.78 -1.76
N ALA A 55 0.62 -16.51 -0.54
CA ALA A 55 1.25 -16.99 0.69
C ALA A 55 1.30 -18.52 0.77
N SER A 56 0.22 -19.21 0.36
CA SER A 56 0.19 -20.67 0.28
C SER A 56 1.23 -21.21 -0.69
N ILE A 57 1.35 -20.64 -1.89
CA ILE A 57 2.34 -21.06 -2.90
C ILE A 57 3.77 -20.79 -2.40
N ILE A 58 4.02 -19.61 -1.81
CA ILE A 58 5.32 -19.28 -1.21
C ILE A 58 5.67 -20.30 -0.12
N LEU A 59 4.73 -20.61 0.78
CA LEU A 59 4.93 -21.56 1.86
C LEU A 59 5.22 -22.96 1.33
N ILE A 60 4.47 -23.45 0.33
CA ILE A 60 4.72 -24.75 -0.31
C ILE A 60 6.13 -24.79 -0.90
N GLY A 61 6.49 -23.80 -1.72
CA GLY A 61 7.82 -23.73 -2.33
C GLY A 61 8.93 -23.66 -1.28
N PHE A 62 8.71 -22.92 -0.19
CA PHE A 62 9.67 -22.81 0.91
C PHE A 62 9.84 -24.14 1.67
N LEU A 63 8.75 -24.83 2.00
CA LEU A 63 8.78 -26.14 2.67
C LEU A 63 9.42 -27.24 1.82
N MET A 64 9.44 -27.10 0.49
CA MET A 64 10.12 -28.02 -0.42
C MET A 64 11.65 -27.83 -0.47
N LEU A 65 12.19 -26.72 0.04
CA LEU A 65 13.63 -26.43 -0.04
C LEU A 65 14.53 -27.49 0.62
N PRO A 66 14.24 -27.98 1.85
CA PRO A 66 15.06 -29.00 2.51
C PRO A 66 14.97 -30.37 1.86
N LEU A 67 13.90 -30.64 1.11
CA LEU A 67 13.62 -31.96 0.51
C LEU A 67 14.39 -32.21 -0.80
N ARG A 68 15.11 -31.21 -1.33
CA ARG A 68 15.83 -31.28 -2.61
C ARG A 68 17.35 -31.16 -2.44
N PRO A 69 18.19 -31.92 -3.18
CA PRO A 69 19.66 -31.86 -3.09
C PRO A 69 20.20 -30.43 -3.28
N GLY A 70 20.92 -29.90 -2.29
CA GLY A 70 21.43 -28.52 -2.28
C GLY A 70 20.72 -27.55 -1.32
N GLY A 71 19.64 -27.98 -0.63
CA GLY A 71 19.06 -27.31 0.55
C GLY A 71 19.00 -25.78 0.51
N LEU A 72 19.58 -25.15 1.53
CA LEU A 72 19.72 -23.69 1.70
C LEU A 72 21.08 -23.15 1.21
N SER A 73 21.71 -23.78 0.21
CA SER A 73 23.03 -23.37 -0.27
C SER A 73 23.07 -21.94 -0.84
N VAL A 74 24.21 -21.27 -0.70
CA VAL A 74 24.45 -19.90 -1.24
C VAL A 74 24.36 -19.87 -2.77
N GLN A 75 24.66 -20.96 -3.48
CA GLN A 75 24.48 -21.02 -4.93
C GLN A 75 23.01 -20.91 -5.34
N ARG A 76 22.08 -21.51 -4.58
CA ARG A 76 20.63 -21.30 -4.76
C ARG A 76 20.17 -19.89 -4.39
N PHE A 77 20.98 -19.11 -3.68
CA PHE A 77 20.70 -17.70 -3.45
C PHE A 77 20.97 -16.86 -4.70
N LEU A 78 21.99 -17.24 -5.49
CA LEU A 78 22.46 -16.47 -6.65
C LEU A 78 21.81 -16.92 -7.97
N SER A 79 21.42 -18.19 -8.09
CA SER A 79 20.72 -18.70 -9.25
C SER A 79 19.24 -18.89 -8.95
N PHE A 80 18.39 -17.96 -9.40
CA PHE A 80 16.94 -18.07 -9.31
C PHE A 80 16.28 -17.56 -10.60
N PRO A 81 15.07 -18.05 -10.92
CA PRO A 81 14.39 -17.66 -12.14
C PRO A 81 13.99 -16.17 -12.08
N GLN A 82 14.59 -15.37 -12.95
CA GLN A 82 14.37 -13.93 -13.07
C GLN A 82 13.43 -13.59 -14.23
N THR A 83 13.17 -14.55 -15.12
CA THR A 83 12.25 -14.39 -16.25
C THR A 83 11.07 -15.33 -16.12
N LEU A 84 9.92 -14.94 -16.69
CA LEU A 84 8.72 -15.78 -16.71
C LEU A 84 8.98 -17.15 -17.38
N GLY A 85 9.81 -17.19 -18.42
CA GLY A 85 10.21 -18.44 -19.07
C GLY A 85 10.98 -19.39 -18.14
N GLN A 86 11.92 -18.85 -17.34
CA GLN A 86 12.64 -19.64 -16.34
C GLN A 86 11.73 -20.10 -15.21
N VAL A 87 10.79 -19.27 -14.77
CA VAL A 87 9.78 -19.67 -13.78
C VAL A 87 8.97 -20.84 -14.31
N TRP A 88 8.45 -20.74 -15.54
CA TRP A 88 7.66 -21.80 -16.18
C TRP A 88 8.45 -23.12 -16.30
N ALA A 89 9.69 -23.06 -16.81
CA ALA A 89 10.56 -24.23 -16.92
C ALA A 89 10.85 -24.87 -15.55
N GLY A 90 11.07 -24.05 -14.52
CA GLY A 90 11.28 -24.50 -13.14
C GLY A 90 10.03 -25.11 -12.50
N LEU A 91 8.83 -24.64 -12.85
CA LEU A 91 7.56 -25.20 -12.38
C LEU A 91 7.31 -26.61 -12.94
N LEU A 92 7.61 -26.85 -14.22
CA LEU A 92 7.47 -28.18 -14.86
C LEU A 92 8.31 -29.25 -14.16
N THR A 93 9.42 -28.84 -13.56
CA THR A 93 10.39 -29.70 -12.87
C THR A 93 10.24 -29.64 -11.35
N LEU A 94 9.24 -28.90 -10.84
CA LEU A 94 8.95 -28.68 -9.42
C LEU A 94 10.18 -28.20 -8.64
N HIS A 95 10.90 -27.22 -9.20
CA HIS A 95 12.00 -26.54 -8.51
C HIS A 95 11.43 -25.61 -7.42
N PRO A 96 11.86 -25.74 -6.15
CA PRO A 96 11.34 -24.93 -5.04
C PRO A 96 11.42 -23.42 -5.29
N GLN A 97 12.52 -22.93 -5.87
CA GLN A 97 12.70 -21.51 -6.18
C GLN A 97 11.69 -20.99 -7.19
N ALA A 98 11.35 -21.77 -8.22
CA ALA A 98 10.36 -21.37 -9.21
C ALA A 98 8.95 -21.29 -8.60
N ILE A 99 8.63 -22.19 -7.67
CA ILE A 99 7.36 -22.17 -6.91
C ILE A 99 7.32 -20.92 -6.01
N ILE A 100 8.39 -20.63 -5.27
CA ILE A 100 8.47 -19.43 -4.43
C ILE A 100 8.32 -18.17 -5.31
N THR A 101 9.08 -18.09 -6.40
CA THR A 101 9.03 -16.97 -7.33
C THR A 101 7.64 -16.80 -7.93
N LEU A 102 6.95 -17.89 -8.30
CA LEU A 102 5.55 -17.82 -8.74
C LEU A 102 4.66 -17.19 -7.68
N GLY A 103 4.78 -17.62 -6.43
CA GLY A 103 4.03 -17.05 -5.32
C GLY A 103 4.33 -15.56 -5.09
N LEU A 104 5.60 -15.14 -5.22
CA LEU A 104 6.00 -13.73 -5.14
C LEU A 104 5.43 -12.91 -6.31
N LEU A 105 5.44 -13.45 -7.53
CA LEU A 105 4.85 -12.81 -8.71
C LEU A 105 3.33 -12.66 -8.58
N LEU A 106 2.64 -13.67 -8.04
CA LEU A 106 1.21 -13.59 -7.74
C LEU A 106 0.92 -12.53 -6.66
N LEU A 107 1.80 -12.40 -5.67
CA LEU A 107 1.68 -11.36 -4.64
C LEU A 107 1.80 -9.96 -5.26
N ILE A 108 2.77 -9.76 -6.17
CA ILE A 108 2.93 -8.52 -6.95
C ILE A 108 1.71 -8.27 -7.85
N ALA A 109 1.16 -9.32 -8.48
CA ALA A 109 0.02 -9.23 -9.37
C ALA A 109 -1.30 -8.92 -8.64
N THR A 110 -1.41 -9.26 -7.36
CA THR A 110 -2.64 -9.07 -6.55
C THR A 110 -3.17 -7.62 -6.58
N PRO A 111 -2.38 -6.58 -6.25
CA PRO A 111 -2.83 -5.19 -6.38
C PRO A 111 -3.08 -4.74 -7.82
N ILE A 112 -2.40 -5.33 -8.82
CA ILE A 112 -2.64 -5.03 -10.24
C ILE A 112 -4.01 -5.57 -10.68
N MET A 113 -4.33 -6.82 -10.31
CA MET A 113 -5.63 -7.44 -10.57
C MET A 113 -6.77 -6.65 -9.91
N ARG A 114 -6.54 -6.13 -8.72
CA ARG A 114 -7.49 -5.23 -8.04
C ARG A 114 -7.77 -3.97 -8.87
N VAL A 115 -6.73 -3.32 -9.40
CA VAL A 115 -6.88 -2.14 -10.29
C VAL A 115 -7.71 -2.52 -11.52
N ALA A 116 -7.43 -3.67 -12.15
CA ALA A 116 -8.20 -4.16 -13.29
C ALA A 116 -9.69 -4.39 -12.94
N VAL A 117 -9.98 -4.98 -11.78
CA VAL A 117 -11.35 -5.18 -11.29
C VAL A 117 -12.07 -3.85 -11.03
N SER A 118 -11.36 -2.84 -10.54
CA SER A 118 -11.93 -1.49 -10.36
C SER A 118 -12.35 -0.84 -11.67
N ILE A 119 -11.74 -1.17 -12.82
CA ILE A 119 -12.20 -0.71 -14.14
C ILE A 119 -13.63 -1.20 -14.40
N VAL A 120 -13.89 -2.48 -14.13
CA VAL A 120 -15.21 -3.09 -14.28
C VAL A 120 -16.20 -2.43 -13.33
N VAL A 121 -15.81 -2.21 -12.07
CA VAL A 121 -16.63 -1.50 -11.07
C VAL A 121 -17.05 -0.11 -11.57
N PHE A 122 -16.10 0.73 -11.99
CA PHE A 122 -16.42 2.08 -12.46
C PHE A 122 -17.24 2.07 -13.76
N ALA A 123 -17.04 1.07 -14.62
CA ALA A 123 -17.87 0.89 -15.82
C ALA A 123 -19.32 0.57 -15.45
N LEU A 124 -19.55 -0.28 -14.45
CA LEU A 124 -20.89 -0.62 -13.92
C LEU A 124 -21.56 0.54 -13.17
N GLU A 125 -20.76 1.43 -12.58
CA GLU A 125 -21.23 2.70 -12.00
C GLU A 125 -21.55 3.76 -13.07
N GLY A 126 -21.13 3.56 -14.31
CA GLY A 126 -21.25 4.55 -15.39
C GLY A 126 -20.23 5.68 -15.30
N ASP A 127 -19.22 5.58 -14.44
CA ASP A 127 -18.19 6.60 -14.24
C ASP A 127 -17.07 6.47 -15.27
N ARG A 128 -17.33 6.98 -16.48
CA ARG A 128 -16.37 6.93 -17.60
C ARG A 128 -15.04 7.61 -17.28
N ARG A 129 -15.02 8.62 -16.40
CA ARG A 129 -13.79 9.35 -16.04
C ARG A 129 -12.87 8.43 -15.25
N PHE A 130 -13.40 7.71 -14.27
CA PHE A 130 -12.62 6.75 -13.51
C PHE A 130 -12.26 5.50 -14.28
N VAL A 131 -13.09 5.05 -15.23
CA VAL A 131 -12.67 3.99 -16.17
C VAL A 131 -11.37 4.39 -16.88
N VAL A 132 -11.30 5.60 -17.44
CA VAL A 132 -10.09 6.08 -18.17
C VAL A 132 -8.90 6.22 -17.22
N ILE A 133 -9.09 6.82 -16.04
CA ILE A 133 -8.03 6.97 -15.02
C ILE A 133 -7.49 5.61 -14.59
N THR A 134 -8.36 4.65 -14.28
CA THR A 134 -7.94 3.32 -13.82
C THR A 134 -7.28 2.51 -14.94
N VAL A 135 -7.75 2.64 -16.20
CA VAL A 135 -7.06 2.07 -17.38
C VAL A 135 -5.66 2.67 -17.53
N LEU A 136 -5.50 3.99 -17.33
CA LEU A 136 -4.20 4.65 -17.38
C LEU A 136 -3.27 4.13 -16.27
N VAL A 137 -3.77 3.98 -15.04
CA VAL A 137 -2.99 3.37 -13.94
C VAL A 137 -2.58 1.94 -14.30
N LEU A 138 -3.49 1.11 -14.80
CA LEU A 138 -3.18 -0.24 -15.22
C LEU A 138 -2.13 -0.26 -16.34
N ALA A 139 -2.22 0.64 -17.32
CA ALA A 139 -1.24 0.76 -18.39
C ALA A 139 0.16 1.13 -17.84
N ILE A 140 0.24 2.05 -16.87
CA ILE A 140 1.50 2.41 -16.20
C ILE A 140 2.09 1.19 -15.47
N LEU A 141 1.26 0.42 -14.76
CA LEU A 141 1.69 -0.79 -14.04
C LEU A 141 2.14 -1.90 -14.99
N LEU A 142 1.45 -2.09 -16.11
CA LEU A 142 1.85 -3.10 -17.09
C LEU A 142 3.13 -2.66 -17.82
N LEU A 143 3.25 -1.37 -18.17
CA LEU A 143 4.44 -0.82 -18.81
C LEU A 143 5.70 -1.02 -17.96
N SER A 144 5.61 -0.90 -16.62
CA SER A 144 6.77 -1.11 -15.75
C SER A 144 7.35 -2.52 -15.83
N ASN A 145 6.55 -3.52 -16.20
CA ASN A 145 7.03 -4.91 -16.42
C ASN A 145 7.80 -5.09 -17.74
N PHE A 146 7.61 -4.19 -18.71
CA PHE A 146 8.29 -4.22 -20.01
C PHE A 146 9.55 -3.35 -20.06
N LEU A 147 9.78 -2.49 -19.06
CA LEU A 147 10.97 -1.65 -19.04
C LEU A 147 12.19 -2.50 -18.64
N PRO A 148 13.25 -2.56 -19.48
CA PRO A 148 14.45 -3.33 -19.16
C PRO A 148 15.09 -2.83 -17.88
N GLY A 149 15.37 -3.74 -16.95
CA GLY A 149 16.14 -3.45 -15.73
C GLY A 149 17.64 -3.21 -15.99
N THR A 150 18.08 -3.04 -17.24
CA THR A 150 19.47 -3.20 -17.70
C THR A 150 20.46 -2.12 -17.25
N ILE A 151 20.08 -1.22 -16.34
CA ILE A 151 20.97 -0.22 -15.78
C ILE A 151 21.23 -0.55 -14.30
N GLY A 152 22.37 -1.18 -14.01
CA GLY A 152 22.99 -1.12 -12.66
C GLY A 152 23.37 -2.40 -11.90
N ALA A 153 23.24 -3.63 -12.44
CA ALA A 153 23.34 -4.85 -11.60
C ALA A 153 24.68 -5.63 -11.65
N ASN A 154 25.72 -5.16 -12.34
CA ASN A 154 26.97 -5.94 -12.44
C ASN A 154 27.90 -5.81 -11.22
N ALA A 155 27.64 -4.90 -10.28
CA ALA A 155 28.57 -4.58 -9.18
C ALA A 155 28.26 -5.23 -7.82
N SER A 156 27.10 -5.88 -7.64
CA SER A 156 26.62 -6.33 -6.30
C SER A 156 26.66 -7.84 -6.05
N HIS A 157 26.81 -8.68 -7.08
CA HIS A 157 26.78 -10.14 -6.93
C HIS A 157 28.01 -10.71 -6.20
N SER A 158 29.17 -10.02 -6.22
CA SER A 158 30.38 -10.45 -5.53
C SER A 158 30.27 -10.35 -4.01
N SER A 159 29.50 -9.38 -3.48
CA SER A 159 29.40 -9.11 -2.03
C SER A 159 28.55 -10.14 -1.26
N ILE A 160 27.82 -11.01 -1.95
CA ILE A 160 26.89 -11.98 -1.34
C ILE A 160 27.58 -13.30 -0.97
N GLN A 161 28.75 -13.60 -1.55
CA GLN A 161 29.44 -14.88 -1.36
C GLN A 161 29.84 -15.13 0.10
N HIS A 162 29.94 -14.07 0.92
CA HIS A 162 30.29 -14.15 2.34
C HIS A 162 29.09 -14.31 3.29
N LEU A 163 27.83 -14.21 2.80
CA LEU A 163 26.66 -14.41 3.66
C LEU A 163 26.38 -15.91 3.85
N HIS A 164 26.55 -16.39 5.08
CA HIS A 164 26.15 -17.74 5.48
C HIS A 164 24.62 -17.80 5.70
N PHE A 165 23.89 -18.27 4.70
CA PHE A 165 22.47 -18.57 4.83
C PHE A 165 22.26 -19.95 5.46
N SER A 166 21.95 -19.96 6.76
CA SER A 166 21.55 -21.16 7.49
C SER A 166 20.03 -21.19 7.67
N LEU A 167 19.47 -22.35 8.05
CA LEU A 167 18.06 -22.44 8.45
C LEU A 167 17.74 -21.47 9.59
N LEU A 168 18.67 -21.32 10.54
CA LEU A 168 18.55 -20.35 11.63
C LEU A 168 18.44 -18.92 11.10
N THR A 169 19.28 -18.52 10.14
CA THR A 169 19.22 -17.19 9.51
C THR A 169 17.83 -16.92 8.94
N VAL A 170 17.26 -17.90 8.22
CA VAL A 170 15.93 -17.74 7.63
C VAL A 170 14.82 -17.65 8.69
N LEU A 171 14.89 -18.47 9.75
CA LEU A 171 13.95 -18.40 10.86
C LEU A 171 14.03 -17.05 11.60
N LEU A 172 15.23 -16.50 11.77
CA LEU A 172 15.43 -15.18 12.37
C LEU A 172 14.90 -14.06 11.46
N ILE A 173 15.12 -14.14 10.14
CA ILE A 173 14.51 -13.21 9.17
C ILE A 173 12.98 -13.27 9.26
N PHE A 174 12.40 -14.46 9.29
CA PHE A 174 10.95 -14.65 9.44
C PHE A 174 10.43 -14.05 10.76
N ALA A 175 11.08 -14.35 11.89
CA ALA A 175 10.70 -13.84 13.20
C ALA A 175 10.81 -12.30 13.28
N GLY A 176 11.93 -11.73 12.81
CA GLY A 176 12.10 -10.28 12.73
C GLY A 176 11.06 -9.63 11.80
N SER A 177 10.68 -10.32 10.73
CA SER A 177 9.65 -9.87 9.79
C SER A 177 8.25 -9.88 10.40
N ILE A 178 7.94 -10.81 11.31
CA ILE A 178 6.69 -10.76 12.11
C ILE A 178 6.66 -9.48 12.94
N VAL A 179 7.73 -9.18 13.66
CA VAL A 179 7.81 -7.97 14.49
C VAL A 179 7.69 -6.70 13.63
N ALA A 180 8.42 -6.65 12.52
CA ALA A 180 8.36 -5.56 11.55
C ALA A 180 6.95 -5.39 10.96
N GLY A 181 6.27 -6.49 10.62
CA GLY A 181 4.90 -6.49 10.11
C GLY A 181 3.88 -6.03 11.15
N MET A 182 4.03 -6.49 12.40
CA MET A 182 3.20 -6.03 13.52
C MET A 182 3.35 -4.51 13.68
N LEU A 183 4.56 -4.01 13.87
CA LEU A 183 4.83 -2.58 14.06
C LEU A 183 4.44 -1.73 12.84
N GLY A 184 4.73 -2.22 11.62
CA GLY A 184 4.40 -1.53 10.37
C GLY A 184 2.90 -1.38 10.15
N SER A 185 2.10 -2.39 10.54
CA SER A 185 0.64 -2.33 10.47
C SER A 185 0.03 -1.34 11.45
N LEU A 186 0.65 -1.17 12.63
CA LEU A 186 0.17 -0.23 13.66
C LEU A 186 0.35 1.23 13.24
N VAL A 187 1.44 1.54 12.54
CA VAL A 187 1.79 2.92 12.14
C VAL A 187 1.25 3.29 10.75
N GLY A 188 0.72 2.32 10.00
CA GLY A 188 0.22 2.55 8.63
C GLY A 188 1.33 2.88 7.63
N LEU A 189 2.56 2.45 7.92
CA LEU A 189 3.75 2.72 7.12
C LEU A 189 4.01 1.65 6.03
N GLY A 190 3.38 0.49 6.15
CA GLY A 190 3.82 -0.73 5.44
C GLY A 190 5.11 -1.25 6.07
N GLY A 191 5.21 -2.56 6.35
CA GLY A 191 6.33 -3.13 7.13
C GLY A 191 7.74 -2.82 6.61
N GLY A 192 7.87 -2.35 5.36
CA GLY A 192 9.13 -2.09 4.68
C GLY A 192 10.09 -1.12 5.37
N VAL A 193 9.57 -0.13 6.11
CA VAL A 193 10.41 0.82 6.88
C VAL A 193 11.34 0.11 7.86
N LEU A 194 10.89 -1.01 8.45
CA LEU A 194 11.68 -1.80 9.39
C LEU A 194 12.39 -2.98 8.73
N ILE A 195 11.91 -3.46 7.58
CA ILE A 195 12.52 -4.59 6.87
C ILE A 195 13.88 -4.22 6.27
N VAL A 196 14.02 -3.05 5.62
CA VAL A 196 15.31 -2.66 5.05
C VAL A 196 16.41 -2.62 6.13
N PRO A 197 16.24 -1.87 7.25
CA PRO A 197 17.22 -1.87 8.33
C PRO A 197 17.43 -3.23 8.97
N LEU A 198 16.38 -4.03 9.15
CA LEU A 198 16.51 -5.39 9.67
C LEU A 198 17.47 -6.22 8.80
N LEU A 199 17.26 -6.22 7.49
CA LEU A 199 18.06 -7.00 6.55
C LEU A 199 19.49 -6.45 6.41
N THR A 200 19.66 -5.13 6.38
CA THR A 200 20.99 -4.52 6.22
C THR A 200 21.79 -4.53 7.53
N LEU A 201 21.19 -4.15 8.65
CA LEU A 201 21.90 -3.98 9.93
C LEU A 201 22.12 -5.28 10.68
N ALA A 202 21.09 -6.13 10.75
CA ALA A 202 21.17 -7.37 11.52
C ALA A 202 21.76 -8.53 10.71
N PHE A 203 21.53 -8.54 9.38
CA PHE A 203 21.94 -9.64 8.51
C PHE A 203 23.02 -9.26 7.48
N GLY A 204 23.45 -7.99 7.42
CA GLY A 204 24.52 -7.55 6.51
C GLY A 204 24.15 -7.66 5.02
N LEU A 205 22.86 -7.71 4.68
CA LEU A 205 22.42 -7.86 3.30
C LEU A 205 22.69 -6.55 2.54
N PRO A 206 23.22 -6.59 1.30
CA PRO A 206 23.37 -5.38 0.51
C PRO A 206 22.04 -4.66 0.32
N ILE A 207 22.07 -3.33 0.40
CA ILE A 207 20.85 -2.51 0.48
C ILE A 207 19.89 -2.71 -0.70
N TYR A 208 20.39 -2.97 -1.91
CA TYR A 208 19.54 -3.23 -3.08
C TYR A 208 18.64 -4.47 -2.89
N PHE A 209 19.19 -5.56 -2.36
CA PHE A 209 18.42 -6.77 -2.05
C PHE A 209 17.46 -6.57 -0.88
N ALA A 210 17.88 -5.79 0.11
CA ALA A 210 17.02 -5.41 1.24
C ALA A 210 15.82 -4.58 0.76
N ILE A 211 16.03 -3.61 -0.13
CA ILE A 211 14.99 -2.80 -0.78
C ILE A 211 14.05 -3.70 -1.60
N GLY A 212 14.59 -4.60 -2.42
CA GLY A 212 13.80 -5.53 -3.23
C GLY A 212 12.91 -6.44 -2.38
N ALA A 213 13.46 -7.07 -1.33
CA ALA A 213 12.69 -7.88 -0.38
C ALA A 213 11.66 -7.04 0.41
N SER A 214 12.02 -5.81 0.77
CA SER A 214 11.14 -4.87 1.44
C SER A 214 9.92 -4.48 0.60
N ILE A 215 10.09 -4.27 -0.71
CA ILE A 215 8.98 -3.96 -1.62
C ILE A 215 7.94 -5.09 -1.62
N ILE A 216 8.38 -6.35 -1.63
CA ILE A 216 7.47 -7.51 -1.50
C ILE A 216 6.72 -7.45 -0.17
N SER A 217 7.42 -7.15 0.92
CA SER A 217 6.81 -7.01 2.26
C SER A 217 5.74 -5.91 2.32
N VAL A 218 5.98 -4.80 1.62
CA VAL A 218 5.08 -3.65 1.51
C VAL A 218 3.82 -4.03 0.74
N ILE A 219 3.94 -4.76 -0.37
CA ILE A 219 2.81 -5.30 -1.13
C ILE A 219 1.98 -6.24 -0.26
N ALA A 220 2.65 -7.12 0.49
CA ALA A 220 1.99 -8.09 1.37
C ALA A 220 1.18 -7.38 2.47
N THR A 221 1.80 -6.45 3.21
CA THR A 221 1.15 -5.70 4.29
C THR A 221 -0.04 -4.90 3.77
N SER A 222 0.18 -4.16 2.68
CA SER A 222 -0.83 -3.28 2.10
C SER A 222 -2.02 -4.06 1.58
N SER A 223 -1.79 -5.15 0.83
CA SER A 223 -2.88 -5.95 0.25
C SER A 223 -3.73 -6.61 1.34
N GLY A 224 -3.09 -7.11 2.42
CA GLY A 224 -3.79 -7.68 3.57
C GLY A 224 -4.65 -6.67 4.32
N ALA A 225 -4.10 -5.48 4.62
CA ALA A 225 -4.81 -4.44 5.37
C ALA A 225 -5.88 -3.72 4.53
N ALA A 226 -5.57 -3.38 3.27
CA ALA A 226 -6.46 -2.67 2.36
C ALA A 226 -7.76 -3.45 2.12
N ALA A 227 -7.71 -4.79 2.09
CA ALA A 227 -8.93 -5.58 1.93
C ALA A 227 -9.95 -5.37 3.05
N ALA A 228 -9.51 -5.17 4.30
CA ALA A 228 -10.40 -4.84 5.40
C ALA A 228 -10.95 -3.41 5.25
N TYR A 229 -10.08 -2.43 5.00
CA TYR A 229 -10.52 -1.02 4.92
C TYR A 229 -11.41 -0.69 3.73
N VAL A 230 -11.23 -1.38 2.60
CA VAL A 230 -12.13 -1.25 1.45
C VAL A 230 -13.51 -1.81 1.79
N ARG A 231 -13.56 -3.02 2.38
CA ARG A 231 -14.82 -3.64 2.83
C ARG A 231 -15.56 -2.76 3.85
N ASP A 232 -14.81 -2.13 4.74
CA ASP A 232 -15.36 -1.29 5.81
C ASP A 232 -15.66 0.16 5.33
N ARG A 233 -15.53 0.44 4.01
CA ARG A 233 -15.81 1.73 3.34
C ARG A 233 -15.06 2.95 3.90
N LEU A 234 -13.88 2.71 4.47
CA LEU A 234 -13.03 3.80 4.93
C LEU A 234 -12.13 4.34 3.80
N THR A 235 -11.87 3.50 2.80
CA THR A 235 -11.01 3.81 1.66
C THR A 235 -11.77 4.57 0.58
N ASN A 236 -11.28 5.74 0.17
CA ASN A 236 -11.82 6.45 -0.98
C ASN A 236 -11.13 5.98 -2.27
N LEU A 237 -11.81 5.11 -3.02
CA LEU A 237 -11.27 4.51 -4.24
C LEU A 237 -11.00 5.54 -5.36
N ARG A 238 -11.83 6.60 -5.44
CA ARG A 238 -11.68 7.66 -6.45
C ARG A 238 -10.41 8.46 -6.22
N VAL A 239 -10.21 8.95 -4.99
CA VAL A 239 -8.97 9.62 -4.57
C VAL A 239 -7.77 8.69 -4.79
N GLY A 240 -7.89 7.42 -4.37
CA GLY A 240 -6.84 6.42 -4.55
C GLY A 240 -6.40 6.25 -5.99
N MET A 241 -7.31 5.96 -6.91
CA MET A 241 -6.99 5.73 -8.33
C MET A 241 -6.44 6.96 -9.02
N PHE A 242 -6.98 8.14 -8.70
CA PHE A 242 -6.49 9.39 -9.28
C PHE A 242 -5.06 9.71 -8.82
N LEU A 243 -4.79 9.62 -7.52
CA LEU A 243 -3.47 9.88 -6.96
C LEU A 243 -2.47 8.75 -7.27
N GLU A 244 -2.96 7.54 -7.58
CA GLU A 244 -2.13 6.40 -8.01
C GLU A 244 -1.36 6.73 -9.30
N ILE A 245 -1.89 7.54 -10.21
CA ILE A 245 -1.16 7.97 -11.42
C ILE A 245 0.19 8.60 -11.04
N ALA A 246 0.18 9.53 -10.08
CA ALA A 246 1.39 10.22 -9.65
C ALA A 246 2.30 9.31 -8.83
N THR A 247 1.76 8.54 -7.89
CA THR A 247 2.60 7.66 -7.05
C THR A 247 3.25 6.52 -7.83
N THR A 248 2.54 5.91 -8.79
CA THR A 248 3.06 4.80 -9.60
C THR A 248 4.13 5.26 -10.57
N THR A 249 3.90 6.38 -11.28
CA THR A 249 4.93 7.00 -12.13
C THR A 249 6.14 7.42 -11.30
N GLY A 250 5.94 8.03 -10.13
CA GLY A 250 7.01 8.36 -9.20
C GLY A 250 7.79 7.13 -8.74
N ALA A 251 7.11 6.02 -8.42
CA ALA A 251 7.76 4.79 -7.97
C ALA A 251 8.57 4.11 -9.06
N ILE A 252 8.11 4.18 -10.32
CA ILE A 252 8.90 3.74 -11.46
C ILE A 252 10.16 4.59 -11.58
N THR A 253 10.04 5.92 -11.54
CA THR A 253 11.20 6.84 -11.54
C THR A 253 12.16 6.53 -10.38
N GLY A 254 11.64 6.34 -9.17
CA GLY A 254 12.43 6.02 -7.98
C GLY A 254 13.16 4.67 -8.09
N ALA A 255 12.50 3.64 -8.63
CA ALA A 255 13.12 2.35 -8.86
C ALA A 255 14.24 2.43 -9.89
N PHE A 256 14.08 3.20 -10.97
CA PHE A 256 15.16 3.44 -11.93
C PHE A 256 16.34 4.12 -11.26
N LEU A 257 16.09 5.23 -10.57
CA LEU A 257 17.11 5.99 -9.85
C LEU A 257 17.85 5.13 -8.84
N ALA A 258 17.16 4.26 -8.09
CA ALA A 258 17.82 3.37 -7.13
C ALA A 258 18.93 2.52 -7.74
N GLY A 259 18.74 2.01 -8.97
CA GLY A 259 19.76 1.24 -9.68
C GLY A 259 20.94 2.09 -10.21
N LEU A 260 20.82 3.42 -10.17
CA LEU A 260 21.88 4.36 -10.57
C LEU A 260 22.67 4.91 -9.38
N LEU A 261 22.09 4.90 -8.18
CA LEU A 261 22.71 5.49 -6.99
C LEU A 261 23.64 4.50 -6.31
N ALA A 262 24.75 5.01 -5.78
CA ALA A 262 25.68 4.21 -4.97
C ALA A 262 25.02 3.76 -3.64
N PRO A 263 25.42 2.60 -3.09
CA PRO A 263 24.84 2.06 -1.85
C PRO A 263 24.87 3.07 -0.68
N ASN A 264 26.00 3.77 -0.54
CA ASN A 264 26.22 4.79 0.48
C ASN A 264 25.16 5.90 0.44
N LEU A 265 24.83 6.36 -0.77
CA LEU A 265 23.83 7.40 -0.95
C LEU A 265 22.43 6.87 -0.63
N LEU A 266 22.11 5.62 -0.97
CA LEU A 266 20.85 5.01 -0.57
C LEU A 266 20.72 4.92 0.96
N PHE A 267 21.78 4.56 1.68
CA PHE A 267 21.80 4.56 3.14
C PHE A 267 21.54 5.95 3.74
N VAL A 268 22.22 7.00 3.23
CA VAL A 268 22.00 8.38 3.67
C VAL A 268 20.57 8.83 3.37
N LEU A 269 20.09 8.62 2.15
CA LEU A 269 18.72 8.98 1.75
C LEU A 269 17.67 8.26 2.60
N PHE A 270 17.89 6.97 2.89
CA PHE A 270 17.02 6.19 3.77
C PHE A 270 16.93 6.82 5.15
N GLY A 271 18.06 7.11 5.80
CA GLY A 271 18.08 7.71 7.12
C GLY A 271 17.43 9.10 7.17
N VAL A 272 17.72 9.97 6.19
CA VAL A 272 17.10 11.31 6.09
C VAL A 272 15.58 11.21 5.94
N ILE A 273 15.11 10.36 5.03
CA ILE A 273 13.67 10.16 4.79
C ILE A 273 12.98 9.58 6.02
N LEU A 274 13.67 8.71 6.75
CA LEU A 274 13.16 8.10 7.96
C LEU A 274 13.04 9.13 9.11
N LEU A 275 14.01 10.05 9.27
CA LEU A 275 13.89 11.19 10.19
C LEU A 275 12.73 12.11 9.81
N ILE A 276 12.58 12.44 8.53
CA ILE A 276 11.46 13.25 8.06
C ILE A 276 10.12 12.58 8.38
N SER A 277 10.05 11.24 8.24
CA SER A 277 8.85 10.45 8.55
C SER A 277 8.48 10.42 10.04
N VAL A 278 9.40 10.78 10.94
CA VAL A 278 9.11 10.92 12.38
C VAL A 278 8.35 12.21 12.69
N LEU A 279 8.53 13.27 11.89
CA LEU A 279 7.94 14.59 12.16
C LEU A 279 6.39 14.57 12.24
N PRO A 280 5.65 13.93 11.31
CA PRO A 280 4.19 13.81 11.41
C PRO A 280 3.76 13.02 12.67
N LEU A 281 4.56 12.04 13.10
CA LEU A 281 4.28 11.26 14.31
C LEU A 281 4.37 12.10 15.59
N MET A 282 5.30 13.06 15.64
CA MET A 282 5.50 13.95 16.80
C MET A 282 4.45 15.07 16.89
N ARG A 283 4.06 15.66 15.76
CA ARG A 283 3.36 16.96 15.76
C ARG A 283 1.88 16.96 16.16
N LYS A 284 1.27 15.79 16.44
CA LYS A 284 -0.20 15.67 16.69
C LYS A 284 -0.98 16.29 15.52
N ILE A 285 -1.30 15.45 14.54
CA ILE A 285 -2.06 15.81 13.34
C ILE A 285 -3.39 16.46 13.77
N GLY A 286 -3.53 17.73 13.40
CA GLY A 286 -4.62 18.62 13.83
C GLY A 286 -5.86 18.44 12.96
N GLU A 287 -7.03 18.53 13.62
CA GLU A 287 -8.38 18.31 13.12
C GLU A 287 -8.71 16.84 12.76
N GLU A 288 -9.44 16.15 13.63
CA GLU A 288 -10.02 14.83 13.29
C GLU A 288 -11.02 14.93 12.13
N LEU A 289 -11.64 16.11 11.98
CA LEU A 289 -12.62 16.45 10.95
C LEU A 289 -12.33 17.86 10.43
N PRO A 290 -11.81 18.00 9.19
CA PRO A 290 -11.57 19.29 8.57
C PRO A 290 -12.88 20.08 8.41
N GLN A 291 -12.95 21.30 8.95
CA GLN A 291 -14.12 22.18 8.78
C GLN A 291 -13.90 23.24 7.70
N GLY A 292 -14.97 23.64 7.01
CA GLY A 292 -14.93 24.72 6.01
C GLY A 292 -14.14 24.41 4.73
N VAL A 293 -13.84 23.13 4.47
CA VAL A 293 -13.18 22.70 3.24
C VAL A 293 -14.17 22.76 2.08
N LYS A 294 -13.80 23.48 1.01
CA LYS A 294 -14.54 23.50 -0.24
C LYS A 294 -13.75 22.80 -1.34
N ASN A 295 -14.47 22.01 -2.14
CA ASN A 295 -13.89 21.35 -3.30
C ASN A 295 -13.21 22.34 -4.24
N ASP A 296 -11.98 22.02 -4.65
CA ASP A 296 -11.36 22.72 -5.77
C ASP A 296 -11.92 22.25 -7.13
N ARG A 297 -11.44 22.85 -8.23
CA ARG A 297 -11.92 22.54 -9.58
C ARG A 297 -11.74 21.08 -9.97
N LEU A 298 -10.59 20.47 -9.65
CA LEU A 298 -10.32 19.08 -9.97
C LEU A 298 -11.13 18.15 -9.07
N ALA A 299 -11.22 18.45 -7.78
CA ALA A 299 -12.02 17.70 -6.83
C ALA A 299 -13.50 17.64 -7.21
N ASN A 300 -14.07 18.76 -7.70
CA ASN A 300 -15.43 18.78 -8.23
C ASN A 300 -15.55 18.01 -9.56
N TRP A 301 -14.59 18.21 -10.47
CA TRP A 301 -14.62 17.54 -11.77
C TRP A 301 -14.46 16.01 -11.66
N LEU A 302 -13.70 15.54 -10.69
CA LEU A 302 -13.44 14.12 -10.44
C LEU A 302 -14.29 13.55 -9.30
N LEU A 303 -15.25 14.30 -8.75
CA LEU A 303 -16.13 13.82 -7.68
C LEU A 303 -15.34 13.14 -6.54
N LEU A 304 -14.27 13.80 -6.06
CA LEU A 304 -13.34 13.21 -5.08
C LEU A 304 -13.88 13.24 -3.65
N SER A 305 -14.89 14.06 -3.37
CA SER A 305 -15.61 14.08 -2.10
C SER A 305 -16.30 12.75 -1.83
N GLY A 306 -16.47 12.40 -0.55
CA GLY A 306 -17.13 11.16 -0.16
C GLY A 306 -17.68 11.22 1.26
N SER A 307 -18.18 10.09 1.74
CA SER A 307 -18.51 9.88 3.14
C SER A 307 -17.93 8.56 3.64
N TYR A 308 -17.82 8.42 4.95
CA TYR A 308 -17.45 7.15 5.56
C TYR A 308 -18.23 6.92 6.86
N PRO A 309 -18.51 5.65 7.22
CA PRO A 309 -19.14 5.31 8.49
C PRO A 309 -18.15 5.48 9.64
N ASP A 310 -18.44 6.39 10.58
CA ASP A 310 -17.63 6.55 11.78
C ASP A 310 -18.25 5.79 12.96
N GLN A 311 -17.64 4.66 13.32
CA GLN A 311 -18.12 3.81 14.43
C GLN A 311 -18.07 4.51 15.80
N HIS A 312 -17.17 5.48 15.97
CA HIS A 312 -17.07 6.21 17.24
C HIS A 312 -18.17 7.26 17.36
N LEU A 313 -18.50 7.93 16.26
CA LEU A 313 -19.54 8.96 16.23
C LEU A 313 -20.94 8.39 15.96
N GLY A 314 -21.05 7.13 15.53
CA GLY A 314 -22.31 6.47 15.20
C GLY A 314 -23.04 7.08 13.99
N ARG A 315 -22.33 7.83 13.13
CA ARG A 315 -22.91 8.53 11.96
C ARG A 315 -21.99 8.50 10.74
N GLU A 316 -22.58 8.71 9.56
CA GLU A 316 -21.85 8.96 8.33
C GLU A 316 -21.20 10.35 8.37
N VAL A 317 -19.91 10.41 8.05
CA VAL A 317 -19.15 11.66 7.98
C VAL A 317 -18.87 11.99 6.53
N SER A 318 -19.51 13.04 6.00
CA SER A 318 -19.23 13.58 4.68
C SER A 318 -18.05 14.54 4.71
N TYR A 319 -17.21 14.52 3.68
CA TYR A 319 -16.06 15.42 3.55
C TYR A 319 -15.83 15.86 2.10
N GLN A 320 -15.10 16.96 1.95
CA GLN A 320 -14.70 17.55 0.68
C GLN A 320 -13.18 17.51 0.53
N VAL A 321 -12.69 17.71 -0.70
CA VAL A 321 -11.28 17.58 -1.06
C VAL A 321 -10.78 18.87 -1.67
N THR A 322 -9.66 19.39 -1.17
CA THR A 322 -9.07 20.64 -1.70
C THR A 322 -7.61 20.44 -2.08
N ARG A 323 -6.99 21.45 -2.68
CA ARG A 323 -5.56 21.48 -3.06
C ARG A 323 -5.10 20.20 -3.78
N THR A 324 -5.90 19.73 -4.71
CA THR A 324 -5.69 18.50 -5.48
C THR A 324 -4.38 18.53 -6.30
N PRO A 325 -4.00 19.61 -7.02
CA PRO A 325 -2.73 19.62 -7.75
C PRO A 325 -1.46 19.56 -6.87
N PRO A 326 -1.34 20.34 -5.77
CA PRO A 326 -0.26 20.14 -4.81
C PRO A 326 -0.24 18.74 -4.20
N GLY A 327 -1.42 18.16 -3.93
CA GLY A 327 -1.55 16.76 -3.51
C GLY A 327 -0.94 15.78 -4.50
N LEU A 328 -1.24 15.91 -5.80
CA LEU A 328 -0.62 15.11 -6.87
C LEU A 328 0.90 15.26 -6.93
N ALA A 329 1.43 16.48 -6.81
CA ALA A 329 2.87 16.72 -6.83
C ALA A 329 3.57 16.01 -5.65
N MET A 330 3.00 16.12 -4.45
CA MET A 330 3.53 15.41 -3.27
C MET A 330 3.40 13.88 -3.41
N MET A 331 2.35 13.39 -4.07
CA MET A 331 2.18 11.97 -4.39
C MET A 331 3.24 11.44 -5.35
N TYR A 332 3.67 12.23 -6.33
CA TYR A 332 4.79 11.86 -7.19
C TYR A 332 6.09 11.72 -6.38
N VAL A 333 6.38 12.66 -5.48
CA VAL A 333 7.54 12.58 -4.58
C VAL A 333 7.46 11.37 -3.65
N ALA A 334 6.28 11.10 -3.08
CA ALA A 334 6.04 9.89 -2.28
C ALA A 334 6.30 8.63 -3.11
N GLY A 335 5.86 8.61 -4.37
CA GLY A 335 6.18 7.58 -5.34
C GLY A 335 7.68 7.36 -5.48
N ILE A 336 8.46 8.41 -5.77
CA ILE A 336 9.93 8.34 -5.89
C ILE A 336 10.52 7.71 -4.63
N ILE A 337 10.15 8.21 -3.44
CA ILE A 337 10.62 7.68 -2.16
C ILE A 337 10.28 6.20 -2.01
N SER A 338 9.06 5.79 -2.37
CA SER A 338 8.62 4.40 -2.31
C SER A 338 9.46 3.49 -3.22
N GLY A 339 9.69 3.93 -4.46
CA GLY A 339 10.48 3.18 -5.43
C GLY A 339 11.95 3.13 -5.06
N LEU A 340 12.50 4.21 -4.49
CA LEU A 340 13.93 4.34 -4.21
C LEU A 340 14.37 3.52 -2.98
N LEU A 341 13.52 3.48 -1.95
CA LEU A 341 13.86 2.93 -0.64
C LEU A 341 13.06 1.68 -0.25
N GLY A 342 12.04 1.31 -1.01
CA GLY A 342 11.20 0.15 -0.72
C GLY A 342 10.39 0.24 0.57
N ILE A 343 10.17 1.45 1.10
CA ILE A 343 9.46 1.69 2.37
C ILE A 343 7.95 1.88 2.20
N GLY A 344 7.41 1.89 0.98
CA GLY A 344 5.98 2.08 0.72
C GLY A 344 5.47 3.53 0.80
N SER A 345 6.24 4.48 1.34
CA SER A 345 5.96 5.93 1.42
C SER A 345 4.67 6.35 2.14
N GLY A 346 4.09 5.46 2.95
CA GLY A 346 2.78 5.65 3.58
C GLY A 346 2.64 6.95 4.36
N THR A 347 3.66 7.35 5.12
CA THR A 347 3.71 8.62 5.86
C THR A 347 3.59 9.84 4.96
N PHE A 348 4.29 9.85 3.82
CA PHE A 348 4.27 10.97 2.87
C PHE A 348 2.93 11.05 2.15
N LYS A 349 2.35 9.91 1.77
CA LYS A 349 1.01 9.87 1.17
C LYS A 349 -0.06 10.35 2.14
N VAL A 350 0.00 9.89 3.39
CA VAL A 350 -0.91 10.37 4.43
C VAL A 350 -0.75 11.88 4.62
N LEU A 351 0.48 12.39 4.71
CA LEU A 351 0.74 13.84 4.82
C LEU A 351 0.17 14.63 3.62
N ALA A 352 0.29 14.09 2.40
CA ALA A 352 -0.28 14.69 1.21
C ALA A 352 -1.82 14.75 1.28
N MET A 353 -2.47 13.66 1.68
CA MET A 353 -3.93 13.60 1.73
C MET A 353 -4.50 14.41 2.90
N ASP A 354 -3.96 14.20 4.09
CA ASP A 354 -4.43 14.80 5.33
C ASP A 354 -4.07 16.28 5.40
N THR A 355 -2.79 16.64 5.33
CA THR A 355 -2.36 18.02 5.59
C THR A 355 -2.49 18.91 4.36
N VAL A 356 -2.16 18.40 3.17
CA VAL A 356 -2.27 19.19 1.93
C VAL A 356 -3.69 19.18 1.40
N MET A 357 -4.30 18.00 1.19
CA MET A 357 -5.63 17.89 0.60
C MET A 357 -6.79 18.03 1.60
N ARG A 358 -6.49 18.13 2.91
CA ARG A 358 -7.47 18.26 4.00
C ARG A 358 -8.51 17.15 3.99
N LEU A 359 -8.08 15.92 3.74
CA LEU A 359 -8.90 14.72 3.88
C LEU A 359 -8.89 14.24 5.34
N PRO A 360 -10.01 13.73 5.87
CA PRO A 360 -10.04 13.16 7.23
C PRO A 360 -8.98 12.07 7.41
N MET A 361 -8.31 12.05 8.56
CA MET A 361 -7.18 11.16 8.81
C MET A 361 -7.50 9.66 8.60
N LYS A 362 -8.72 9.22 8.95
CA LYS A 362 -9.19 7.84 8.71
C LYS A 362 -9.20 7.50 7.21
N VAL A 363 -9.69 8.42 6.38
CA VAL A 363 -9.72 8.28 4.93
C VAL A 363 -8.30 8.34 4.36
N SER A 364 -7.50 9.30 4.79
CA SER A 364 -6.10 9.48 4.35
C SER A 364 -5.26 8.23 4.61
N THR A 365 -5.35 7.66 5.82
CA THR A 365 -4.57 6.48 6.23
C THR A 365 -4.99 5.23 5.45
N THR A 366 -6.30 5.00 5.34
CA THR A 366 -6.83 3.80 4.68
C THR A 366 -6.67 3.86 3.16
N THR A 367 -6.90 5.03 2.56
CA THR A 367 -6.64 5.28 1.14
C THR A 367 -5.15 5.19 0.82
N SER A 368 -4.27 5.69 1.70
CA SER A 368 -2.83 5.50 1.55
C SER A 368 -2.47 4.02 1.56
N ASN A 369 -2.94 3.27 2.56
CA ASN A 369 -2.71 1.82 2.66
C ASN A 369 -3.18 1.06 1.43
N PHE A 370 -4.30 1.45 0.83
CA PHE A 370 -4.76 0.89 -0.45
C PHE A 370 -3.78 1.17 -1.60
N MET A 371 -3.25 2.39 -1.68
CA MET A 371 -2.33 2.78 -2.74
C MET A 371 -0.92 2.21 -2.58
N ILE A 372 -0.45 1.98 -1.35
CA ILE A 372 0.91 1.49 -1.05
C ILE A 372 1.24 0.22 -1.85
N GLY A 373 0.33 -0.74 -1.90
CA GLY A 373 0.53 -2.02 -2.59
C GLY A 373 0.63 -1.87 -4.11
N VAL A 374 -0.18 -0.98 -4.71
CA VAL A 374 -0.09 -0.69 -6.15
C VAL A 374 1.20 0.04 -6.49
N THR A 375 1.58 1.05 -5.70
CA THR A 375 2.84 1.77 -5.87
C THR A 375 4.05 0.84 -5.74
N ALA A 376 4.04 -0.05 -4.75
CA ALA A 376 5.09 -1.03 -4.56
C ALA A 376 5.11 -2.08 -5.68
N ALA A 377 3.95 -2.50 -6.20
CA ALA A 377 3.89 -3.40 -7.37
C ALA A 377 4.47 -2.75 -8.63
N ALA A 378 4.27 -1.45 -8.82
CA ALA A 378 4.85 -0.70 -9.94
C ALA A 378 6.38 -0.79 -9.95
N SER A 379 7.03 -0.60 -8.80
CA SER A 379 8.49 -0.72 -8.67
C SER A 379 8.96 -2.17 -8.58
N ALA A 380 8.18 -3.09 -8.00
CA ALA A 380 8.54 -4.50 -7.85
C ALA A 380 8.87 -5.18 -9.18
N GLY A 381 8.15 -4.86 -10.26
CA GLY A 381 8.46 -5.38 -11.59
C GLY A 381 9.88 -5.03 -12.06
N ILE A 382 10.36 -3.82 -11.75
CA ILE A 382 11.70 -3.34 -12.10
C ILE A 382 12.77 -4.03 -11.24
N TYR A 383 12.56 -4.12 -9.93
CA TYR A 383 13.49 -4.83 -9.05
C TYR A 383 13.55 -6.34 -9.37
N PHE A 384 12.41 -6.93 -9.74
CA PHE A 384 12.34 -8.32 -10.15
C PHE A 384 13.11 -8.55 -11.45
N SER A 385 12.92 -7.70 -12.47
CA SER A 385 13.63 -7.81 -13.75
C SER A 385 15.14 -7.57 -13.64
N ARG A 386 15.58 -6.84 -12.61
CA ARG A 386 17.00 -6.65 -12.24
C ARG A 386 17.61 -7.81 -11.47
N GLY A 387 16.80 -8.72 -10.93
CA GLY A 387 17.28 -9.76 -10.02
C GLY A 387 17.57 -9.26 -8.60
N ASP A 388 16.99 -8.13 -8.19
CA ASP A 388 17.17 -7.54 -6.86
C ASP A 388 16.20 -8.12 -5.81
N VAL A 389 15.34 -9.07 -6.20
CA VAL A 389 14.35 -9.72 -5.32
C VAL A 389 14.75 -11.18 -5.07
N PRO A 390 15.66 -11.46 -4.12
CA PRO A 390 16.13 -12.81 -3.85
C PRO A 390 15.01 -13.63 -3.20
N PRO A 391 14.51 -14.71 -3.83
CA PRO A 391 13.34 -15.44 -3.34
C PRO A 391 13.52 -16.03 -1.93
N LEU A 392 14.74 -16.41 -1.58
CA LEU A 392 15.07 -16.99 -0.27
C LEU A 392 14.97 -15.97 0.89
N VAL A 393 15.08 -14.67 0.62
CA VAL A 393 14.86 -13.60 1.61
C VAL A 393 13.43 -13.08 1.50
N ALA A 394 12.95 -12.85 0.28
CA ALA A 394 11.63 -12.29 0.04
C ALA A 394 10.51 -13.21 0.56
N ALA A 395 10.67 -14.54 0.49
CA ALA A 395 9.70 -15.49 1.01
C ALA A 395 9.47 -15.40 2.53
N PRO A 396 10.49 -15.61 3.40
CA PRO A 396 10.32 -15.48 4.84
C PRO A 396 9.91 -14.05 5.25
N VAL A 397 10.39 -13.03 4.53
CA VAL A 397 9.95 -11.64 4.76
C VAL A 397 8.46 -11.47 4.48
N ALA A 398 7.98 -11.92 3.31
CA ALA A 398 6.58 -11.79 2.93
C ALA A 398 5.65 -12.56 3.88
N LEU A 399 5.99 -13.82 4.18
CA LEU A 399 5.20 -14.65 5.09
C LEU A 399 5.21 -14.08 6.51
N GLY A 400 6.38 -13.68 7.01
CA GLY A 400 6.53 -13.12 8.35
C GLY A 400 5.76 -11.80 8.51
N VAL A 401 5.90 -10.89 7.54
CA VAL A 401 5.19 -9.61 7.56
C VAL A 401 3.68 -9.79 7.42
N LEU A 402 3.19 -10.73 6.61
CA LEU A 402 1.75 -11.02 6.52
C LEU A 402 1.19 -11.51 7.85
N LEU A 403 1.88 -12.46 8.49
CA LEU A 403 1.50 -12.96 9.81
C LEU A 403 1.56 -11.85 10.87
N GLY A 404 2.64 -11.07 10.84
CA GLY A 404 2.83 -9.92 11.73
C GLY A 404 1.76 -8.87 11.56
N ALA A 405 1.41 -8.48 10.33
CA ALA A 405 0.37 -7.51 10.07
C ALA A 405 -1.01 -8.00 10.54
N PHE A 406 -1.31 -9.29 10.36
CA PHE A 406 -2.54 -9.90 10.88
C PHE A 406 -2.61 -9.83 12.42
N LEU A 407 -1.52 -10.14 13.11
CA LEU A 407 -1.43 -10.02 14.57
C LEU A 407 -1.48 -8.55 15.03
N GLY A 408 -0.79 -7.67 14.32
CA GLY A 408 -0.72 -6.24 14.63
C GLY A 408 -2.06 -5.53 14.52
N THR A 409 -2.88 -5.85 13.51
CA THR A 409 -4.24 -5.29 13.38
C THR A 409 -5.15 -5.65 14.57
N ARG A 410 -4.98 -6.83 15.18
CA ARG A 410 -5.70 -7.22 16.40
C ARG A 410 -5.13 -6.56 17.66
N LEU A 411 -3.81 -6.35 17.70
CA LEU A 411 -3.17 -5.68 18.83
C LEU A 411 -3.46 -4.17 18.84
N LEU A 412 -3.70 -3.56 17.67
CA LEU A 412 -4.01 -2.13 17.52
C LEU A 412 -5.20 -1.70 18.37
N THR A 413 -6.22 -2.56 18.51
CA THR A 413 -7.42 -2.25 19.31
C THR A 413 -7.14 -2.15 20.81
N HIS A 414 -5.98 -2.62 21.27
CA HIS A 414 -5.59 -2.65 22.68
C HIS A 414 -4.49 -1.63 23.02
N LEU A 415 -3.84 -1.01 22.03
CA LEU A 415 -2.74 -0.06 22.24
C LEU A 415 -3.22 1.38 22.05
N SER A 416 -2.86 2.26 22.98
CA SER A 416 -3.11 3.69 22.81
C SER A 416 -2.15 4.30 21.79
N ASN A 417 -2.61 5.31 21.05
CA ASN A 417 -1.78 6.09 20.12
C ASN A 417 -0.53 6.68 20.79
N LYS A 418 -0.58 6.96 22.10
CA LYS A 418 0.55 7.46 22.89
C LYS A 418 1.64 6.38 23.04
N VAL A 419 1.25 5.15 23.38
CA VAL A 419 2.18 4.02 23.54
C VAL A 419 2.85 3.69 22.21
N LEU A 420 2.07 3.65 21.13
CA LEU A 420 2.62 3.37 19.80
C LEU A 420 3.70 4.38 19.40
N ARG A 421 3.44 5.68 19.58
CA ARG A 421 4.41 6.74 19.28
C ARG A 421 5.65 6.65 20.18
N LEU A 422 5.47 6.33 21.46
CA LEU A 422 6.56 6.22 22.42
C LEU A 422 7.54 5.08 22.06
N ILE A 423 7.03 3.98 21.50
CA ILE A 423 7.86 2.87 21.03
C ILE A 423 8.50 3.21 19.68
N PHE A 424 7.72 3.72 18.74
CA PHE A 424 8.13 3.81 17.34
C PHE A 424 9.09 4.96 17.05
N ILE A 425 8.89 6.13 17.69
CA ILE A 425 9.72 7.32 17.44
C ILE A 425 11.20 7.08 17.79
N PRO A 426 11.56 6.55 18.98
CA PRO A 426 12.96 6.28 19.30
C PRO A 426 13.58 5.24 18.37
N VAL A 427 12.86 4.15 18.06
CA VAL A 427 13.34 3.10 17.15
C VAL A 427 13.65 3.68 15.77
N MET A 428 12.76 4.52 15.25
CA MET A 428 12.96 5.19 13.97
C MET A 428 14.17 6.13 14.00
N ILE A 429 14.29 6.99 15.02
CA ILE A 429 15.43 7.91 15.12
C ILE A 429 16.75 7.13 15.18
N LEU A 430 16.82 6.08 16.00
CA LEU A 430 18.03 5.25 16.12
C LEU A 430 18.40 4.59 14.78
N ILE A 431 17.42 3.98 14.11
CA ILE A 431 17.61 3.37 12.79
C ILE A 431 18.07 4.40 11.76
N ALA A 432 17.46 5.59 11.74
CA ALA A 432 17.83 6.63 10.79
C ALA A 432 19.28 7.08 10.98
N LEU A 433 19.68 7.33 12.23
CA LEU A 433 21.04 7.73 12.56
C LEU A 433 22.03 6.64 12.16
N GLU A 434 21.76 5.38 12.48
CA GLU A 434 22.59 4.24 12.10
C GLU A 434 22.73 4.11 10.57
N MET A 435 21.63 4.25 9.82
CA MET A 435 21.66 4.25 8.35
C MET A 435 22.51 5.39 7.80
N MET A 436 22.41 6.60 8.36
CA MET A 436 23.23 7.73 7.95
C MET A 436 24.71 7.51 8.25
N LEU A 437 25.06 6.99 9.43
CA LEU A 437 26.45 6.72 9.81
C LEU A 437 27.12 5.72 8.87
N ARG A 438 26.40 4.66 8.46
CA ARG A 438 26.90 3.70 7.46
C ARG A 438 27.04 4.31 6.08
N GLY A 439 26.06 5.11 5.65
CA GLY A 439 26.13 5.82 4.39
C GLY A 439 27.33 6.79 4.29
N LEU A 440 27.67 7.44 5.40
CA LEU A 440 28.83 8.34 5.52
C LEU A 440 30.17 7.60 5.70
N GLY A 441 30.18 6.27 5.81
CA GLY A 441 31.40 5.47 6.00
C GLY A 441 31.98 5.53 7.41
N ILE A 442 31.21 6.02 8.40
CA ILE A 442 31.62 6.08 9.81
C ILE A 442 31.41 4.72 10.50
N ALA A 443 30.36 3.99 10.09
CA ALA A 443 30.07 2.64 10.54
C ALA A 443 30.29 1.62 9.39
N PRO A 444 30.71 0.39 9.69
CA PRO A 444 30.94 -0.63 8.66
C PRO A 444 29.64 -0.98 7.93
N ILE A 445 29.75 -1.23 6.62
CA ILE A 445 28.63 -1.65 5.76
C ILE A 445 28.46 -3.16 5.85
#